data_AF-A0A540VHQ8-F1
#
_entry.id   AF-A0A540VHQ8-F1
#
_cell.length_a   1.000
_cell.length_b   1.000
_cell.length_c   1.000
_cell.angle_alpha   90.00
_cell.angle_beta   90.00
_cell.angle_gamma   90.00
#
_symmetry.space_group_name_H-M   'P 1'
#
loop_
_entity.id
_entity.type
_entity.pdbx_description
1 polymer ?
#
loop_
_entity_poly.entity_id
_entity_poly.type
_entity_poly.pdbx_seq_one_letter_code
_entity_poly.pdbx_strand_id
1 'polypeptide(L)'
;MTMAEVPPAIWVGARVLPWGAYVLRIALGEDAKVAFGRFRGGEPIPLPAGDYLYVGSAMGKRGSATLARRVLRHACRSGQAPPHPIWMSLQRSLRRELQEAGFPTELPRPSPKRCFWHIDYLLDRPEAELVQVFLVGSDQRLEASLARSLAADPHTRVVAAGLGARDSDQATHLLRVEAAPVWWQTLPHRLVSLSQGGR
;
A
#
# COMPACT_ATOMS: atom_id res chain seq x y z
N MET A 1 -17.72 12.30 -19.98
CA MET A 1 -17.90 11.41 -18.82
C MET A 1 -16.75 11.72 -17.87
N THR A 2 -17.00 12.53 -16.84
CA THR A 2 -15.98 12.93 -15.87
C THR A 2 -15.47 11.69 -15.16
N MET A 3 -14.16 11.42 -15.28
CA MET A 3 -13.52 10.41 -14.44
C MET A 3 -13.75 10.85 -12.99
N ALA A 4 -14.59 10.12 -12.25
CA ALA A 4 -14.78 10.37 -10.83
C ALA A 4 -13.39 10.36 -10.17
N GLU A 5 -13.09 11.40 -9.39
CA GLU A 5 -11.80 11.53 -8.70
C GLU A 5 -11.61 10.33 -7.77
N VAL A 6 -10.56 9.55 -7.98
CA VAL A 6 -10.26 8.39 -7.15
C VAL A 6 -9.89 8.88 -5.75
N PRO A 7 -10.63 8.50 -4.68
CA PRO A 7 -10.32 9.00 -3.35
C PRO A 7 -8.94 8.51 -2.92
N PRO A 8 -8.10 9.38 -2.32
CA PRO A 8 -6.70 9.04 -2.06
C PRO A 8 -6.53 7.96 -0.99
N ALA A 9 -7.49 7.88 -0.07
CA ALA A 9 -7.58 6.90 0.98
C ALA A 9 -9.02 6.39 1.11
N ILE A 10 -9.18 5.09 1.34
CA ILE A 10 -10.44 4.45 1.72
C ILE A 10 -10.21 3.69 3.02
N TRP A 11 -10.91 4.07 4.09
CA TRP A 11 -10.99 3.23 5.29
C TRP A 11 -11.98 2.10 5.05
N VAL A 12 -11.51 0.88 5.28
CA VAL A 12 -12.26 -0.34 5.08
C VAL A 12 -12.95 -0.72 6.39
N GLY A 13 -14.27 -0.89 6.32
CA GLY A 13 -15.11 -1.22 7.47
C GLY A 13 -15.48 0.02 8.31
N ALA A 14 -16.21 -0.21 9.40
CA ALA A 14 -16.77 0.87 10.21
C ALA A 14 -15.79 1.47 11.23
N ARG A 15 -14.66 0.79 11.51
CA ARG A 15 -13.74 1.17 12.59
C ARG A 15 -12.47 1.80 12.02
N VAL A 16 -12.28 3.09 12.29
CA VAL A 16 -11.00 3.77 12.06
C VAL A 16 -10.08 3.48 13.24
N LEU A 17 -8.90 2.93 12.97
CA LEU A 17 -7.83 2.73 13.95
C LEU A 17 -6.50 3.21 13.37
N PRO A 18 -5.62 3.84 14.16
CA PRO A 18 -4.31 4.25 13.68
C PRO A 18 -3.31 3.08 13.56
N TRP A 19 -3.76 1.83 13.69
CA TRP A 19 -2.98 0.62 13.48
C TRP A 19 -3.80 -0.46 12.77
N GLY A 20 -3.10 -1.39 12.11
CA GLY A 20 -3.71 -2.49 11.37
C GLY A 20 -2.90 -2.86 10.12
N ALA A 21 -3.59 -3.01 8.99
CA ALA A 21 -2.99 -3.30 7.70
C ALA A 21 -3.44 -2.29 6.63
N TYR A 22 -2.72 -2.24 5.52
CA TYR A 22 -3.03 -1.38 4.38
C TYR A 22 -2.72 -2.07 3.06
N VAL A 23 -3.42 -1.65 2.01
CA VAL A 23 -3.12 -2.01 0.62
C VAL A 23 -2.79 -0.73 -0.14
N LEU A 24 -1.66 -0.71 -0.83
CA LEU A 24 -1.28 0.36 -1.76
C LEU A 24 -1.70 -0.03 -3.16
N ARG A 25 -2.37 0.87 -3.89
CA ARG A 25 -2.56 0.76 -5.34
C ARG A 25 -1.51 1.60 -6.05
N ILE A 26 -0.76 0.97 -6.93
CA ILE A 26 0.40 1.55 -7.60
C ILE A 26 0.18 1.44 -9.11
N ALA A 27 0.29 2.55 -9.81
CA ALA A 27 0.33 2.56 -11.27
C ALA A 27 1.79 2.63 -11.72
N LEU A 28 2.18 1.76 -12.64
CA LEU A 28 3.48 1.80 -13.31
C LEU A 28 3.24 2.23 -14.77
N GLY A 29 3.71 3.43 -15.13
CA GLY A 29 3.41 4.06 -16.41
C GLY A 29 4.10 3.41 -17.62
N GLU A 30 5.26 2.81 -17.41
CA GLU A 30 6.04 2.11 -18.44
C GLU A 30 6.81 0.92 -17.85
N ASP A 31 7.25 0.01 -18.70
CA ASP A 31 8.02 -1.15 -18.29
C ASP A 31 9.29 -0.73 -17.53
N ALA A 32 9.53 -1.33 -16.37
CA ALA A 32 10.67 -1.01 -15.52
C ALA A 32 11.42 -2.27 -15.07
N LYS A 33 12.74 -2.15 -14.87
CA LYS A 33 13.54 -3.17 -14.18
C LYS A 33 13.88 -2.67 -12.79
N VAL A 34 13.36 -3.33 -11.76
CA VAL A 34 13.48 -2.84 -10.37
C VAL A 34 14.32 -3.79 -9.53
N ALA A 35 15.44 -3.29 -9.01
CA ALA A 35 16.21 -3.97 -7.98
C ALA A 35 15.61 -3.68 -6.61
N PHE A 36 15.07 -4.71 -5.96
CA PHE A 36 14.42 -4.61 -4.64
C PHE A 36 15.43 -4.73 -3.49
N GLY A 37 16.38 -3.79 -3.43
CA GLY A 37 17.47 -3.83 -2.45
C GLY A 37 18.38 -5.03 -2.68
N ARG A 38 18.57 -5.87 -1.65
CA ARG A 38 19.39 -7.11 -1.74
C ARG A 38 18.56 -8.36 -2.08
N PHE A 39 17.25 -8.22 -2.31
CA PHE A 39 16.40 -9.34 -2.72
C PHE A 39 16.97 -10.01 -3.98
N ARG A 40 17.08 -11.34 -4.00
CA ARG A 40 17.76 -12.11 -5.06
C ARG A 40 19.16 -11.57 -5.40
N GLY A 41 19.93 -11.20 -4.38
CA GLY A 41 21.27 -10.64 -4.57
C GLY A 41 21.29 -9.24 -5.21
N GLY A 42 20.14 -8.58 -5.34
CA GLY A 42 20.01 -7.29 -6.03
C GLY A 42 19.72 -7.41 -7.53
N GLU A 43 19.42 -8.62 -8.02
CA GLU A 43 19.01 -8.82 -9.41
C GLU A 43 17.71 -8.04 -9.72
N PRO A 44 17.71 -7.16 -10.75
CA PRO A 44 16.52 -6.43 -11.14
C PRO A 44 15.43 -7.35 -11.69
N ILE A 45 14.20 -7.15 -11.25
CA ILE A 45 13.03 -7.88 -11.74
C ILE A 45 12.35 -7.02 -12.82
N PRO A 46 12.05 -7.57 -14.02
CA PRO A 46 11.25 -6.87 -15.02
C PRO A 46 9.79 -6.78 -14.56
N LEU A 47 9.25 -5.57 -14.60
CA LEU A 47 7.87 -5.23 -14.26
C LEU A 47 7.24 -4.56 -15.48
N PRO A 48 6.27 -5.20 -16.15
CA PRO A 48 5.51 -4.57 -17.21
C PRO A 48 4.68 -3.39 -16.70
N ALA A 49 4.43 -2.41 -17.54
CA ALA A 49 3.48 -1.33 -17.26
C ALA A 49 2.12 -1.88 -16.80
N GLY A 50 1.45 -1.13 -15.94
CA GLY A 50 0.12 -1.47 -15.44
C GLY A 50 -0.06 -1.26 -13.94
N ASP A 51 -1.10 -1.90 -13.41
CA ASP A 51 -1.54 -1.77 -12.03
C ASP A 51 -0.87 -2.83 -11.12
N TYR A 52 -0.45 -2.40 -9.94
CA TYR A 52 0.14 -3.23 -8.90
C TYR A 52 -0.55 -2.96 -7.56
N LEU A 53 -0.59 -3.98 -6.71
CA LEU A 53 -0.99 -3.83 -5.31
C LEU A 53 0.11 -4.28 -4.38
N TYR A 54 0.25 -3.59 -3.25
CA TYR A 54 1.14 -3.98 -2.17
C TYR A 54 0.39 -4.09 -0.85
N VAL A 55 0.57 -5.19 -0.11
CA VAL A 55 0.00 -5.39 1.22
C VAL A 55 1.04 -5.11 2.29
N GLY A 56 0.70 -4.32 3.31
CA GLY A 56 1.58 -4.06 4.44
C GLY A 56 0.86 -3.92 5.77
N SER A 57 1.62 -3.99 6.85
CA SER A 57 1.16 -3.85 8.24
C SER A 57 1.68 -2.56 8.86
N ALA A 58 0.93 -2.00 9.80
CA ALA A 58 1.37 -0.94 10.69
C ALA A 58 0.70 -1.12 12.05
N MET A 59 1.31 -1.93 12.93
CA MET A 59 0.74 -2.26 14.24
C MET A 59 1.13 -1.28 15.35
N GLY A 60 1.85 -0.19 15.03
CA GLY A 60 2.31 0.78 16.00
C GLY A 60 1.16 1.67 16.49
N LYS A 61 1.03 1.82 17.81
CA LYS A 61 0.02 2.70 18.43
C LYS A 61 0.47 4.18 18.51
N ARG A 62 1.76 4.43 18.31
CA ARG A 62 2.38 5.76 18.35
C ARG A 62 3.60 5.83 17.43
N GLY A 63 4.05 7.04 17.13
CA GLY A 63 5.29 7.25 16.38
C GLY A 63 5.20 6.84 14.90
N SER A 64 6.33 6.61 14.25
CA SER A 64 6.42 6.31 12.81
C SER A 64 5.80 4.98 12.38
N ALA A 65 5.48 4.10 13.33
CA ALA A 65 4.90 2.79 13.06
C ALA A 65 3.37 2.77 12.98
N THR A 66 2.71 3.93 13.15
CA THR A 66 1.26 4.04 12.94
C THR A 66 0.90 3.95 11.47
N LEU A 67 -0.34 3.54 11.19
CA LEU A 67 -0.90 3.33 9.86
C LEU A 67 -0.76 4.58 8.99
N ALA A 68 -1.28 5.72 9.45
CA ALA A 68 -1.23 6.97 8.70
C ALA A 68 0.20 7.42 8.38
N ARG A 69 1.13 7.32 9.35
CA ARG A 69 2.53 7.73 9.14
C ARG A 69 3.26 6.78 8.20
N ARG A 70 2.97 5.48 8.24
CA ARG A 70 3.58 4.48 7.35
C ARG A 70 3.12 4.68 5.90
N VAL A 71 1.83 4.85 5.66
CA VAL A 71 1.33 5.08 4.28
C VAL A 71 1.80 6.44 3.72
N LEU A 72 1.87 7.49 4.55
CA LEU A 72 2.44 8.78 4.15
C LEU A 72 3.93 8.69 3.81
N ARG A 73 4.67 7.83 4.52
CA ARG A 73 6.07 7.57 4.19
C ARG A 73 6.24 6.84 2.86
N HIS A 74 5.33 5.92 2.52
CA HIS A 74 5.33 5.29 1.19
C HIS A 74 5.03 6.30 0.07
N ALA A 75 4.24 7.33 0.36
CA ALA A 75 3.97 8.43 -0.55
C ALA A 75 5.16 9.41 -0.72
N CYS A 76 6.26 9.27 0.04
CA CYS A 76 7.50 10.04 -0.17
C CYS A 76 8.47 9.29 -1.09
N ARG A 77 9.49 9.99 -1.60
CA ARG A 77 10.62 9.39 -2.34
C ARG A 77 11.95 9.64 -1.63
N SER A 78 13.00 8.97 -2.08
CA SER A 78 14.36 9.17 -1.62
C SER A 78 15.02 10.37 -2.30
N GLY A 79 16.14 10.83 -1.74
CA GLY A 79 16.91 11.95 -2.30
C GLY A 79 16.11 13.25 -2.37
N GLN A 80 16.22 13.94 -3.50
CA GLN A 80 15.53 15.22 -3.77
C GLN A 80 14.26 15.06 -4.61
N ALA A 81 13.85 13.83 -4.92
CA ALA A 81 12.67 13.59 -5.73
C ALA A 81 11.39 14.04 -4.98
N PRO A 82 10.42 14.66 -5.67
CA PRO A 82 9.17 15.07 -5.04
C PRO A 82 8.38 13.87 -4.53
N PRO A 83 7.51 14.03 -3.52
CA PRO A 83 6.60 12.98 -3.11
C PRO A 83 5.62 12.63 -4.25
N HIS A 84 4.96 11.48 -4.14
CA HIS A 84 3.92 11.08 -5.08
C HIS A 84 2.78 12.13 -5.12
N PRO A 85 2.15 12.37 -6.30
CA PRO A 85 1.11 13.39 -6.45
C PRO A 85 -0.03 13.30 -5.41
N ILE A 86 -0.37 12.08 -4.99
CA ILE A 86 -1.40 11.80 -3.98
C ILE A 86 -1.09 12.35 -2.58
N TRP A 87 0.15 12.72 -2.28
CA TRP A 87 0.61 12.91 -0.90
C TRP A 87 -0.22 13.94 -0.11
N MET A 88 -0.51 15.10 -0.72
CA MET A 88 -1.26 16.17 -0.04
C MET A 88 -2.72 15.79 0.22
N SER A 89 -3.39 15.19 -0.76
CA SER A 89 -4.78 14.76 -0.63
C SER A 89 -4.90 13.57 0.33
N LEU A 90 -3.93 12.64 0.30
CA LEU A 90 -3.81 11.53 1.24
C LEU A 90 -3.65 12.05 2.68
N GLN A 91 -2.73 12.98 2.92
CA GLN A 91 -2.53 13.56 4.27
C GLN A 91 -3.81 14.23 4.78
N ARG A 92 -4.49 14.99 3.92
CA ARG A 92 -5.74 15.68 4.28
C ARG A 92 -6.85 14.68 4.64
N SER A 93 -7.03 13.64 3.82
CA SER A 93 -8.01 12.58 4.07
C SER A 93 -7.72 11.85 5.37
N LEU A 94 -6.49 11.39 5.58
CA LEU A 94 -6.09 10.72 6.83
C LEU A 94 -6.30 11.60 8.07
N ARG A 95 -5.97 12.90 7.97
CA ARG A 95 -6.16 13.85 9.07
C ARG A 95 -7.63 13.96 9.46
N ARG A 96 -8.52 14.09 8.47
CA ARG A 96 -9.97 14.19 8.68
C ARG A 96 -10.52 12.95 9.39
N GLU A 97 -10.23 11.77 8.85
CA GLU A 97 -10.78 10.51 9.37
C GLU A 97 -10.26 10.20 10.79
N LEU A 98 -8.98 10.49 11.06
CA LEU A 98 -8.44 10.38 12.41
C LEU A 98 -9.07 11.39 13.38
N GLN A 99 -9.34 12.62 12.94
CA GLN A 99 -10.00 13.63 13.74
C GLN A 99 -11.41 13.20 14.14
N GLU A 100 -12.20 12.74 13.16
CA GLU A 100 -13.58 12.27 13.37
C GLU A 100 -13.62 11.07 14.31
N ALA A 101 -12.61 10.20 14.24
CA ALA A 101 -12.45 9.04 15.13
C ALA A 101 -11.80 9.36 16.49
N GLY A 102 -11.48 10.63 16.80
CA GLY A 102 -10.92 11.04 18.09
C GLY A 102 -9.45 10.66 18.30
N PHE A 103 -8.68 10.46 17.23
CA PHE A 103 -7.26 10.14 17.29
C PHE A 103 -6.36 11.36 17.01
N PRO A 104 -5.08 11.33 17.44
CA PRO A 104 -4.13 12.39 17.12
C PRO A 104 -3.97 12.65 15.62
N THR A 105 -4.00 13.92 15.24
CA THR A 105 -4.02 14.39 13.84
C THR A 105 -2.70 15.01 13.38
N GLU A 106 -1.67 14.97 14.23
CA GLU A 106 -0.32 15.41 13.93
C GLU A 106 0.37 14.44 12.96
N LEU A 107 0.19 14.73 11.68
CA LEU A 107 0.81 14.02 10.56
C LEU A 107 2.04 14.77 10.04
N PRO A 108 3.11 14.05 9.66
CA PRO A 108 4.37 14.66 9.23
C PRO A 108 4.20 15.43 7.92
N ARG A 109 5.09 16.40 7.68
CA ARG A 109 5.36 16.98 6.36
C ARG A 109 6.11 15.96 5.49
N PRO A 110 6.09 16.08 4.14
CA PRO A 110 6.86 15.17 3.31
C PRO A 110 8.35 15.43 3.57
N SER A 111 9.11 14.36 3.73
CA SER A 111 10.55 14.43 3.91
C SER A 111 11.24 13.33 3.11
N PRO A 112 12.50 13.54 2.68
CA PRO A 112 13.29 12.50 2.05
C PRO A 112 13.37 11.26 2.92
N LYS A 113 13.20 10.07 2.30
CA LYS A 113 13.37 8.79 2.98
C LYS A 113 14.59 8.02 2.45
N ARG A 114 15.02 7.03 3.21
CA ARG A 114 15.87 5.94 2.69
C ARG A 114 14.98 4.78 2.28
N CYS A 115 15.29 4.07 1.19
CA CYS A 115 14.58 2.83 0.86
C CYS A 115 14.84 1.78 1.95
N PHE A 116 13.78 1.31 2.59
CA PHE A 116 13.85 0.36 3.70
C PHE A 116 13.04 -0.91 3.41
N TRP A 117 11.80 -0.75 2.93
CA TRP A 117 10.97 -1.88 2.49
C TRP A 117 11.20 -2.17 1.01
N HIS A 118 10.97 -3.40 0.56
CA HIS A 118 11.07 -3.72 -0.88
C HIS A 118 10.18 -2.80 -1.71
N ILE A 119 8.95 -2.53 -1.28
CA ILE A 119 8.05 -1.63 -1.99
C ILE A 119 8.60 -0.19 -2.13
N ASP A 120 9.48 0.24 -1.23
CA ASP A 120 10.11 1.56 -1.35
C ASP A 120 10.94 1.68 -2.63
N TYR A 121 11.55 0.59 -3.12
CA TYR A 121 12.36 0.62 -4.34
C TYR A 121 11.52 0.79 -5.60
N LEU A 122 10.35 0.14 -5.65
CA LEU A 122 9.38 0.38 -6.72
C LEU A 122 8.82 1.79 -6.63
N LEU A 123 8.38 2.23 -5.44
CA LEU A 123 7.85 3.59 -5.25
C LEU A 123 8.91 4.68 -5.41
N ASP A 124 10.20 4.36 -5.45
CA ASP A 124 11.26 5.32 -5.77
C ASP A 124 11.44 5.55 -7.27
N ARG A 125 10.91 4.65 -8.11
CA ARG A 125 10.98 4.72 -9.57
C ARG A 125 10.14 5.87 -10.12
N PRO A 126 10.68 6.78 -10.96
CA PRO A 126 9.89 7.87 -11.54
C PRO A 126 8.67 7.37 -12.33
N GLU A 127 8.74 6.15 -12.86
CA GLU A 127 7.69 5.47 -13.61
C GLU A 127 6.51 5.01 -12.73
N ALA A 128 6.72 4.91 -11.41
CA ALA A 128 5.74 4.36 -10.47
C ALA A 128 5.03 5.46 -9.67
N GLU A 129 3.70 5.40 -9.56
CA GLU A 129 2.89 6.32 -8.77
C GLU A 129 2.02 5.57 -7.75
N LEU A 130 2.06 6.00 -6.49
CA LEU A 130 1.03 5.62 -5.51
C LEU A 130 -0.24 6.41 -5.83
N VAL A 131 -1.31 5.71 -6.22
CA VAL A 131 -2.54 6.35 -6.70
C VAL A 131 -3.71 6.24 -5.73
N GLN A 132 -3.70 5.26 -4.82
CA GLN A 132 -4.73 5.09 -3.80
C GLN A 132 -4.23 4.20 -2.64
N VAL A 133 -4.77 4.41 -1.45
CA VAL A 133 -4.50 3.58 -0.27
C VAL A 133 -5.80 3.04 0.32
N PHE A 134 -5.84 1.75 0.64
CA PHE A 134 -6.91 1.13 1.42
C PHE A 134 -6.41 0.83 2.82
N LEU A 135 -7.13 1.28 3.85
CA LEU A 135 -6.73 1.23 5.26
C LEU A 135 -7.65 0.28 6.01
N VAL A 136 -7.09 -0.75 6.64
CA VAL A 136 -7.83 -1.75 7.41
C VAL A 136 -7.43 -1.61 8.87
N GLY A 137 -8.21 -0.84 9.64
CA GLY A 137 -8.01 -0.66 11.06
C GLY A 137 -8.31 -1.95 11.83
N SER A 138 -7.31 -2.52 12.51
CA SER A 138 -7.50 -3.78 13.24
C SER A 138 -6.46 -3.99 14.34
N ASP A 139 -6.91 -4.58 15.45
CA ASP A 139 -6.03 -5.10 16.51
C ASP A 139 -5.33 -6.41 16.11
N GLN A 140 -5.81 -7.08 15.06
CA GLN A 140 -5.25 -8.33 14.55
C GLN A 140 -4.16 -8.09 13.50
N ARG A 141 -3.24 -9.04 13.35
CA ARG A 141 -2.23 -9.04 12.28
C ARG A 141 -2.83 -9.61 11.00
N LEU A 142 -3.25 -8.73 10.09
CA LEU A 142 -3.96 -9.10 8.85
C LEU A 142 -3.07 -9.21 7.60
N GLU A 143 -1.82 -8.76 7.65
CA GLU A 143 -0.96 -8.67 6.45
C GLU A 143 -0.85 -9.99 5.69
N ALA A 144 -0.51 -11.08 6.38
CA ALA A 144 -0.32 -12.38 5.75
C ALA A 144 -1.64 -12.99 5.23
N SER A 145 -2.76 -12.81 5.93
CA SER A 145 -4.06 -13.33 5.47
C SER A 145 -4.59 -12.55 4.27
N LEU A 146 -4.43 -11.22 4.27
CA LEU A 146 -4.76 -10.36 3.13
C LEU A 146 -3.88 -10.68 1.93
N ALA A 147 -2.57 -10.80 2.11
CA ALA A 147 -1.64 -11.12 1.04
C ALA A 147 -1.96 -12.48 0.39
N ARG A 148 -2.22 -13.53 1.18
CA ARG A 148 -2.62 -14.84 0.66
C ARG A 148 -3.95 -14.78 -0.10
N SER A 149 -4.96 -14.13 0.47
CA SER A 149 -6.29 -14.06 -0.13
C SER A 149 -6.29 -13.25 -1.44
N LEU A 150 -5.52 -12.15 -1.48
CA LEU A 150 -5.35 -11.37 -2.70
C LEU A 150 -4.54 -12.12 -3.74
N ALA A 151 -3.48 -12.84 -3.36
CA ALA A 151 -2.68 -13.66 -4.30
C ALA A 151 -3.46 -14.83 -4.90
N ALA A 152 -4.50 -15.31 -4.22
CA ALA A 152 -5.42 -16.34 -4.73
C ALA A 152 -6.46 -15.79 -5.71
N ASP A 153 -6.54 -14.47 -5.89
CA ASP A 153 -7.49 -13.86 -6.82
C ASP A 153 -7.09 -14.12 -8.29
N PRO A 154 -8.02 -14.55 -9.16
CA PRO A 154 -7.72 -14.86 -10.56
C PRO A 154 -7.23 -13.66 -11.37
N HIS A 155 -7.47 -12.43 -10.92
CA HIS A 155 -7.00 -11.20 -11.55
C HIS A 155 -5.67 -10.68 -10.97
N THR A 156 -5.00 -11.44 -10.10
CA THR A 156 -3.70 -11.05 -9.57
C THR A 156 -2.61 -12.02 -9.97
N ARG A 157 -1.37 -11.53 -10.07
CA ARG A 157 -0.17 -12.34 -10.29
C ARG A 157 0.90 -11.99 -9.28
N VAL A 158 1.50 -13.01 -8.69
CA VAL A 158 2.68 -12.87 -7.83
C VAL A 158 3.84 -12.32 -8.65
N VAL A 159 4.40 -11.17 -8.25
CA VAL A 159 5.57 -10.58 -8.94
C VAL A 159 6.81 -11.46 -8.73
N ALA A 160 7.09 -11.81 -7.48
CA ALA A 160 8.15 -12.74 -7.14
C ALA A 160 7.90 -13.37 -5.76
N ALA A 161 8.06 -14.69 -5.66
CA ALA A 161 7.94 -15.41 -4.41
C ALA A 161 8.89 -14.84 -3.33
N GLY A 162 8.38 -14.62 -2.11
CA GLY A 162 9.14 -14.03 -0.99
C GLY A 162 9.38 -12.52 -1.07
N LEU A 163 8.96 -11.84 -2.14
CA LEU A 163 9.14 -10.40 -2.26
C LEU A 163 8.22 -9.66 -1.27
N GLY A 164 8.82 -9.07 -0.24
CA GLY A 164 8.13 -8.23 0.74
C GLY A 164 7.70 -8.96 2.01
N ALA A 165 7.82 -10.29 2.03
CA ALA A 165 7.44 -11.13 3.15
C ALA A 165 8.65 -11.53 4.01
N ARG A 166 9.29 -10.56 4.66
CA ARG A 166 10.41 -10.87 5.59
C ARG A 166 9.99 -11.78 6.75
N ASP A 167 8.69 -11.83 7.08
CA ASP A 167 8.15 -12.53 8.24
C ASP A 167 7.26 -13.76 7.87
N SER A 168 7.15 -14.14 6.59
CA SER A 168 6.35 -15.32 6.19
C SER A 168 6.91 -16.05 4.97
N ASP A 169 7.18 -17.35 5.12
CA ASP A 169 7.87 -18.18 4.11
C ASP A 169 7.11 -18.46 2.81
N GLN A 170 5.85 -18.00 2.66
CA GLN A 170 4.99 -18.42 1.54
C GLN A 170 4.25 -17.31 0.80
N ALA A 171 4.17 -16.08 1.33
CA ALA A 171 3.47 -14.98 0.66
C ALA A 171 4.44 -14.05 -0.06
N THR A 172 4.05 -13.47 -1.19
CA THR A 172 4.60 -12.18 -1.62
C THR A 172 3.62 -11.10 -1.21
N HIS A 173 4.11 -9.91 -0.93
CA HIS A 173 3.25 -8.78 -0.62
C HIS A 173 3.01 -7.87 -1.83
N LEU A 174 3.72 -8.09 -2.95
CA LEU A 174 3.56 -7.32 -4.18
C LEU A 174 2.96 -8.19 -5.28
N LEU A 175 1.79 -7.78 -5.78
CA LEU A 175 1.08 -8.46 -6.86
C LEU A 175 0.85 -7.49 -8.02
N ARG A 176 0.91 -8.02 -9.25
CA ARG A 176 0.37 -7.35 -10.42
C ARG A 176 -1.15 -7.57 -10.47
N VAL A 177 -1.90 -6.57 -10.90
CA VAL A 177 -3.35 -6.64 -11.10
C VAL A 177 -3.64 -6.62 -12.60
N GLU A 178 -4.27 -7.69 -13.08
CA GLU A 178 -4.71 -7.93 -14.45
C GLU A 178 -6.25 -7.88 -14.50
N ALA A 179 -6.80 -6.71 -14.19
CA ALA A 179 -8.24 -6.50 -14.06
C ALA A 179 -8.69 -5.18 -14.68
N ALA A 180 -9.97 -5.10 -15.03
CA ALA A 180 -10.60 -3.84 -15.40
C ALA A 180 -10.69 -2.90 -14.17
N PRO A 181 -10.78 -1.56 -14.36
CA PRO A 181 -10.85 -0.59 -13.26
C PRO A 181 -11.96 -0.84 -12.22
N VAL A 182 -13.05 -1.50 -12.61
CA VAL A 182 -14.14 -1.90 -11.72
C VAL A 182 -13.68 -2.83 -10.59
N TRP A 183 -12.64 -3.64 -10.80
CA TRP A 183 -12.10 -4.53 -9.77
C TRP A 183 -11.66 -3.74 -8.53
N TRP A 184 -11.01 -2.59 -8.72
CA TRP A 184 -10.61 -1.69 -7.64
C TRP A 184 -11.78 -1.14 -6.83
N GLN A 185 -12.94 -0.95 -7.46
CA GLN A 185 -14.17 -0.49 -6.79
C GLN A 185 -14.77 -1.59 -5.90
N THR A 186 -14.55 -2.86 -6.24
CA THR A 186 -15.00 -4.00 -5.42
C THR A 186 -14.05 -4.32 -4.26
N LEU A 187 -12.80 -3.90 -4.34
CA LEU A 187 -11.76 -4.23 -3.37
C LEU A 187 -12.12 -3.86 -1.92
N PRO A 188 -12.69 -2.67 -1.60
CA PRO A 188 -13.11 -2.35 -0.24
C PRO A 188 -14.04 -3.40 0.38
N HIS A 189 -15.08 -3.84 -0.35
CA HIS A 189 -16.04 -4.85 0.14
C HIS A 189 -15.36 -6.20 0.41
N ARG A 190 -14.39 -6.57 -0.43
CA ARG A 190 -13.60 -7.78 -0.23
C ARG A 190 -12.70 -7.67 0.99
N LEU A 191 -12.02 -6.54 1.19
CA LEU A 191 -11.16 -6.31 2.34
C LEU A 191 -11.96 -6.31 3.66
N VAL A 192 -13.22 -5.83 3.67
CA VAL A 192 -14.13 -6.02 4.81
C VAL A 192 -14.30 -7.51 5.12
N SER A 193 -14.70 -8.30 4.12
CA SER A 193 -14.95 -9.73 4.30
C SER A 193 -13.70 -10.48 4.78
N LEU A 194 -12.54 -10.17 4.20
CA LEU A 194 -11.26 -10.79 4.56
C LEU A 194 -10.74 -10.39 5.94
N SER A 195 -11.06 -9.17 6.40
CA SER A 195 -10.66 -8.71 7.75
C SER A 195 -11.50 -9.27 8.88
N GLN A 196 -12.70 -9.79 8.58
CA GLN A 196 -13.62 -10.39 9.54
C GLN A 196 -13.53 -11.93 9.62
N GLY A 197 -13.05 -12.58 8.55
CA GLY A 197 -13.00 -14.04 8.39
C GLY A 197 -11.88 -14.77 9.15
N GLY A 198 -11.13 -14.10 10.02
CA GLY A 198 -10.13 -14.71 10.90
C GLY A 198 -10.75 -15.28 12.17
N ARG A 199 -11.42 -16.43 12.08
CA ARG A 199 -11.70 -17.32 13.21
C ARG A 199 -11.12 -18.69 12.93
#